data_AF-A0A4V6E8K8-F1
#
_entry.id   AF-A0A4V6E8K8-F1
#
_cell.length_a   1.000
_cell.length_b   1.000
_cell.length_c   1.000
_cell.angle_alpha   90.00
_cell.angle_beta   90.00
_cell.angle_gamma   90.00
#
_symmetry.space_group_name_H-M   'P 1'
#
loop_
_entity.id
_entity.type
_entity.pdbx_description
1 polymer ?
#
loop_
_entity_poly.entity_id
_entity_poly.type
_entity_poly.pdbx_seq_one_letter_code
_entity_poly.pdbx_strand_id
1 'polypeptide(L)'
;MALTVPAFGGVPGGPELLILLIIFVLLFGVPVAVIAGVVLILKLRSGGEEADADRIAELEAEVERLREQVDDGPDERDDGDRV
;
A
#
# COMPACT_ATOMS: atom_id res chain seq x y z
N MET A 1 -1.43 51.06 19.95
CA MET A 1 -2.30 49.95 20.38
C MET A 1 -2.89 49.34 19.12
N ALA A 2 -2.53 48.09 18.79
CA ALA A 2 -3.22 47.38 17.72
C ALA A 2 -4.65 47.09 18.20
N LEU A 3 -5.63 47.59 17.45
CA LEU A 3 -7.03 47.29 17.68
C LEU A 3 -7.24 45.82 17.31
N THR A 4 -7.13 44.92 18.28
CA THR A 4 -7.57 43.53 18.12
C THR A 4 -9.09 43.52 18.10
N VAL A 5 -9.67 43.94 16.97
CA VAL A 5 -11.06 43.65 16.67
C VAL A 5 -11.15 42.13 16.49
N PRO A 6 -12.05 41.43 17.20
CA PRO A 6 -12.34 40.05 16.85
C PRO A 6 -12.89 40.08 15.41
N ALA A 7 -12.16 39.53 14.45
CA ALA A 7 -12.59 39.53 13.05
C ALA A 7 -13.88 38.71 12.80
N PHE A 8 -14.36 37.97 13.81
CA PHE A 8 -15.53 37.10 13.70
C PHE A 8 -16.39 37.18 14.98
N GLY A 9 -17.34 38.12 14.98
CA GLY A 9 -18.51 38.06 15.84
C GLY A 9 -19.72 37.69 14.98
N GLY A 10 -20.24 36.48 15.13
CA GLY A 10 -21.39 35.96 14.37
C GLY A 10 -21.08 34.67 13.61
N VAL A 11 -22.12 33.89 13.29
CA VAL A 11 -22.04 32.76 12.37
C VAL A 11 -21.65 33.32 10.99
N PRO A 12 -20.54 32.86 10.38
CA PRO A 12 -20.09 33.36 9.08
C PRO A 12 -21.14 33.10 7.99
N GLY A 13 -21.35 34.06 7.08
CA GLY A 13 -22.41 33.98 6.08
C GLY A 13 -22.10 34.68 4.76
N GLY A 14 -22.26 33.98 3.65
CA GLY A 14 -22.02 34.52 2.31
C GLY A 14 -20.57 34.32 1.86
N PRO A 15 -19.77 35.37 1.60
CA PRO A 15 -18.39 35.23 1.12
C PRO A 15 -17.45 34.46 2.05
N GLU A 16 -17.65 34.54 3.38
CA GLU A 16 -16.82 33.80 4.33
C GLU A 16 -17.00 32.28 4.21
N LEU A 17 -18.21 31.81 3.86
CA LEU A 17 -18.44 30.38 3.58
C LEU A 17 -17.72 29.92 2.32
N LEU A 18 -17.63 30.79 1.31
CA LEU A 18 -16.88 30.49 0.09
C LEU A 18 -15.38 30.38 0.40
N ILE A 19 -14.83 31.28 1.21
CA ILE A 19 -13.43 31.21 1.66
C ILE A 19 -13.18 29.94 2.48
N LEU A 20 -14.07 29.62 3.44
CA LEU A 20 -13.97 28.39 4.23
C LEU A 20 -14.05 27.15 3.35
N LEU A 21 -14.93 27.13 2.35
CA LEU A 21 -15.03 26.05 1.39
C LEU A 21 -13.72 25.87 0.61
N ILE A 22 -13.12 26.96 0.12
CA ILE A 22 -11.84 26.92 -0.60
C ILE A 22 -10.75 26.37 0.32
N ILE A 23 -10.65 26.87 1.54
CA ILE A 23 -9.67 26.38 2.53
C ILE A 23 -9.89 24.90 2.83
N PHE A 24 -11.15 24.48 3.03
CA PHE A 24 -11.51 23.10 3.30
C PHE A 24 -11.13 22.18 2.13
N VAL A 25 -11.38 22.60 0.89
CA VAL A 25 -10.96 21.85 -0.30
C VAL A 25 -9.44 21.77 -0.40
N LEU A 26 -8.71 22.85 -0.11
CA LEU A 26 -7.25 22.83 -0.18
C LEU A 26 -6.65 21.94 0.93
N LEU A 27 -7.18 22.00 2.15
CA LEU A 27 -6.65 21.26 3.30
C LEU A 27 -7.08 19.80 3.34
N PHE A 28 -8.30 19.49 2.91
CA PHE A 28 -8.86 18.14 2.99
C PHE A 28 -9.14 17.57 1.61
N GLY A 29 -9.78 18.33 0.72
CA GLY A 29 -10.12 17.88 -0.63
C GLY A 29 -8.90 17.42 -1.44
N VAL A 30 -7.87 18.26 -1.54
CA VAL A 30 -6.65 17.95 -2.32
C VAL A 30 -5.90 16.77 -1.73
N PRO A 31 -5.55 16.71 -0.43
CA PRO A 31 -4.84 15.55 0.12
C PRO A 31 -5.63 14.24 -0.02
N VAL A 32 -6.94 14.26 0.23
CA VAL A 32 -7.79 13.08 0.06
C VAL A 32 -7.85 12.64 -1.40
N ALA A 33 -7.98 13.58 -2.33
CA ALA A 33 -7.99 13.28 -3.76
C ALA A 33 -6.66 12.69 -4.24
N VAL A 34 -5.52 13.18 -3.73
CA VAL A 34 -4.20 12.61 -4.03
C VAL A 34 -4.10 11.18 -3.53
N ILE A 35 -4.48 10.92 -2.27
CA ILE A 35 -4.46 9.57 -1.68
C ILE A 35 -5.37 8.64 -2.49
N ALA A 36 -6.60 9.07 -2.77
CA ALA A 36 -7.56 8.28 -3.56
C ALA A 36 -7.02 7.99 -4.97
N GLY A 37 -6.39 8.97 -5.62
CA GLY A 37 -5.76 8.81 -6.93
C GLY A 37 -4.62 7.81 -6.91
N VAL A 38 -3.72 7.88 -5.91
CA VAL A 38 -2.62 6.91 -5.75
C VAL A 38 -3.18 5.51 -5.53
N VAL A 39 -4.13 5.34 -4.62
CA VAL A 39 -4.76 4.04 -4.34
C VAL A 39 -5.44 3.48 -5.60
N LEU A 40 -6.14 4.33 -6.35
CA LEU A 40 -6.79 3.91 -7.60
C LEU A 40 -5.76 3.47 -8.64
N ILE A 41 -4.68 4.21 -8.84
CA ILE A 41 -3.60 3.85 -9.78
C ILE A 41 -2.95 2.53 -9.36
N LEU A 42 -2.63 2.37 -8.07
CA LEU A 42 -2.05 1.14 -7.56
C LEU A 42 -3.01 -0.04 -7.76
N LYS A 43 -4.30 0.15 -7.51
CA LYS A 43 -5.32 -0.89 -7.72
C LYS A 43 -5.49 -1.25 -9.19
N LEU A 44 -5.48 -0.26 -10.09
CA LEU A 44 -5.56 -0.49 -11.54
C LEU A 44 -4.30 -1.21 -12.05
N ARG A 45 -3.13 -0.90 -11.49
CA ARG A 45 -1.88 -1.59 -11.82
C ARG A 45 -1.85 -3.02 -11.25
N SER A 46 -2.38 -3.20 -10.05
CA SER A 46 -2.51 -4.49 -9.35
C SER A 46 -3.63 -5.38 -9.91
N GLY A 47 -4.49 -4.86 -10.78
CA GLY A 47 -5.27 -5.70 -11.69
C GLY A 47 -4.39 -6.55 -12.63
N GLY A 48 -3.09 -6.23 -12.74
CA GLY A 48 -2.08 -7.11 -13.34
C GLY A 48 -1.36 -8.04 -12.35
N GLU A 49 -1.56 -7.90 -11.04
CA GLU A 49 -1.00 -8.78 -10.00
C GLU A 49 -1.77 -10.10 -9.86
N GLU A 50 -2.90 -10.31 -10.55
CA GLU A 50 -3.39 -11.67 -10.81
C GLU A 50 -2.30 -12.50 -11.51
N ALA A 51 -1.50 -11.89 -12.40
CA ALA A 51 -0.37 -12.55 -13.02
C ALA A 51 0.82 -12.77 -12.07
N ASP A 52 0.97 -11.97 -11.00
CA ASP A 52 2.01 -12.20 -9.98
C ASP A 52 1.57 -13.24 -8.95
N ALA A 53 0.27 -13.31 -8.61
CA ALA A 53 -0.29 -14.37 -7.78
C ALA A 53 -0.15 -15.74 -8.45
N ASP A 54 -0.42 -15.82 -9.77
CA ASP A 54 -0.24 -17.04 -10.55
C ASP A 54 1.25 -17.47 -10.60
N ARG A 55 2.18 -16.51 -10.75
CA ARG A 55 3.63 -16.79 -10.75
C ARG A 55 4.14 -17.23 -9.38
N ILE A 56 3.64 -16.64 -8.29
CA ILE A 56 4.01 -17.05 -6.93
C ILE A 56 3.51 -18.47 -6.66
N ALA A 57 2.30 -18.81 -7.08
CA ALA A 57 1.76 -20.17 -6.95
C ALA A 57 2.55 -21.20 -7.77
N GLU A 58 3.00 -20.83 -8.98
CA GLU A 58 3.88 -21.67 -9.79
C GLU A 58 5.25 -21.88 -9.13
N LEU A 59 5.84 -20.80 -8.57
CA LEU A 59 7.13 -20.84 -7.86
C LEU A 59 7.05 -21.69 -6.57
N GLU A 60 5.96 -21.62 -5.82
CA GLU A 60 5.76 -22.46 -4.63
C GLU A 60 5.64 -23.95 -5.00
N ALA A 61 4.93 -24.28 -6.08
CA ALA A 61 4.81 -25.65 -6.56
C ALA A 61 6.14 -26.24 -7.06
N GLU A 62 6.98 -25.42 -7.69
CA GLU A 62 8.30 -25.85 -8.15
C GLU A 62 9.29 -26.03 -6.99
N VAL A 63 9.21 -25.19 -5.94
CA VAL A 63 9.99 -25.36 -4.70
C VAL A 63 9.62 -26.65 -3.98
N GLU A 64 8.32 -27.00 -3.88
CA GLU A 64 7.89 -28.26 -3.27
C GLU A 64 8.51 -29.47 -3.98
N ARG A 65 8.50 -29.47 -5.32
CA ARG A 65 9.17 -30.52 -6.12
C ARG A 65 10.68 -30.54 -5.96
N LEU A 66 11.33 -29.37 -5.88
CA LEU A 66 12.78 -29.30 -5.69
C LEU A 66 13.16 -29.82 -4.29
N ARG A 67 12.33 -29.55 -3.29
CA ARG A 67 12.53 -30.00 -1.92
C ARG A 67 12.37 -31.51 -1.81
N GLU A 68 11.35 -32.09 -2.43
CA GLU A 68 11.14 -33.53 -2.50
C GLU A 68 12.31 -34.25 -3.19
N GLN A 69 12.85 -33.69 -4.28
CA GLN A 69 14.05 -34.24 -4.95
C GLN A 69 15.35 -34.13 -4.14
N VAL A 70 15.46 -33.11 -3.28
CA VAL A 70 16.63 -32.94 -2.39
C VAL A 70 16.51 -33.84 -1.16
N ASP A 71 15.30 -34.04 -0.65
CA ASP A 71 15.01 -34.92 0.50
C ASP A 71 15.14 -36.41 0.13
N ASP A 72 14.87 -36.78 -1.14
CA ASP A 72 15.17 -38.11 -1.71
C ASP A 72 16.66 -38.31 -2.09
N GLY A 73 17.52 -37.31 -1.83
CA GLY A 73 18.97 -37.39 -2.00
C GLY A 73 19.65 -38.12 -0.82
N PRO A 74 20.63 -38.99 -1.07
CA PRO A 74 20.91 -40.19 -0.29
C PRO A 74 21.47 -39.93 1.12
N ASP A 75 20.72 -40.38 2.13
CA ASP A 75 21.15 -40.52 3.53
C ASP A 75 22.14 -41.69 3.77
N GLU A 76 22.86 -42.13 2.72
CA GLU A 76 23.64 -43.38 2.75
C GLU A 76 25.05 -43.21 2.18
N ARG A 77 25.80 -42.19 2.60
CA ARG A 77 27.27 -42.21 2.50
C ARG A 77 27.87 -41.48 3.69
N ASP A 78 28.28 -42.25 4.68
CA ASP A 78 29.67 -42.28 5.20
C ASP A 78 29.67 -42.65 6.69
N ASP A 79 29.91 -43.93 6.97
CA ASP A 79 30.69 -44.29 8.16
C ASP A 79 31.39 -45.63 7.88
N GLY A 80 32.37 -45.56 6.99
CA GLY A 80 33.40 -46.59 6.87
C GLY A 80 34.67 -46.13 7.58
N ASP A 81 34.88 -46.54 8.84
CA ASP A 81 36.24 -46.80 9.37
C ASP A 81 36.21 -47.58 10.70
N ARG A 82 36.65 -48.85 10.65
CA ARG A 82 37.54 -49.49 11.63
C ARG A 82 37.84 -50.93 11.19
N VAL A 83 38.99 -51.08 10.54
CA VAL A 83 39.75 -52.33 10.38
C VAL A 83 40.50 -52.70 11.66
#